data_AF-A0A2A4ITP4-F1
#
_entry.id   AF-A0A2A4ITP4-F1
#
_cell.length_a   1.000
_cell.length_b   1.000
_cell.length_c   1.000
_cell.angle_alpha   90.00
_cell.angle_beta   90.00
_cell.angle_gamma   90.00
#
_symmetry.space_group_name_H-M   'P 1'
#
loop_
_entity.id
_entity.type
_entity.pdbx_description
1 polymer ?
#
loop_
_entity_poly.entity_id
_entity_poly.type
_entity_poly.pdbx_seq_one_letter_code
_entity_poly.pdbx_strand_id
1 'polypeptide(L)'
;MAVKNTSLFLGRPKKILSAHGVWPHPNNFVILRKLYMLFVMWTQYSFLLFEIIYIANVWGDIDAVSEASYLLFTQASLCYKSTAFMVNKQSLLELLEIMDCEIFEPKSAEHEKILAAQARKIKRLCLFFLTSATTTCTLWAMIPLFDAASKRSFPFRIWMPVTPLRSPDYELGYLYQMVSIYISAFLFISVDSVAVSMIMFGCAQLEIIMDKIQKIKYVFESADSEEKRREIIKINNEYLVECIKQHQTVERFIQLCEDTYHANIFFQLTGTVAIICNIGLRISIVEPNSVQFFSMLNYMVTMLSQLFLYCWCGHELTIR
;
A
#
# COMPACT_ATOMS: atom_id res chain seq x y z
N MET A 1 16.07 23.74 4.86
CA MET A 1 16.46 22.47 4.21
C MET A 1 15.19 21.89 3.62
N ALA A 2 15.10 21.78 2.29
CA ALA A 2 13.89 21.29 1.64
C ALA A 2 13.58 19.86 2.11
N VAL A 3 12.31 19.57 2.38
CA VAL A 3 11.86 18.23 2.77
C VAL A 3 11.98 17.31 1.55
N LYS A 4 12.76 16.23 1.65
CA LYS A 4 12.91 15.26 0.54
C LYS A 4 11.56 14.74 0.06
N ASN A 5 11.36 14.64 -1.25
CA ASN A 5 10.13 14.14 -1.87
C ASN A 5 9.78 12.74 -1.37
N THR A 6 10.77 11.86 -1.25
CA THR A 6 10.59 10.51 -0.69
C THR A 6 10.02 10.56 0.73
N SER A 7 10.48 11.47 1.58
CA SER A 7 9.95 11.63 2.95
C SER A 7 8.54 12.23 2.95
N LEU A 8 8.27 13.13 2.00
CA LEU A 8 6.98 13.78 1.83
C LEU A 8 5.89 12.80 1.39
N PHE A 9 6.18 11.83 0.52
CA PHE A 9 5.17 10.86 0.07
C PHE A 9 5.19 9.56 0.88
N LEU A 10 6.39 9.01 1.15
CA LEU A 10 6.56 7.64 1.66
C LEU A 10 6.81 7.56 3.17
N GLY A 11 6.71 8.67 3.91
CA GLY A 11 7.14 8.72 5.32
C GLY A 11 6.51 7.68 6.25
N ARG A 12 5.22 7.36 6.11
CA ARG A 12 4.54 6.30 6.91
C ARG A 12 4.87 4.89 6.43
N PRO A 13 4.61 4.52 5.16
CA PRO A 13 4.88 3.16 4.70
C PRO A 13 6.36 2.77 4.85
N LYS A 14 7.28 3.71 4.62
CA LYS A 14 8.71 3.50 4.88
C LYS A 14 8.99 3.12 6.34
N LYS A 15 8.39 3.83 7.31
CA LYS A 15 8.58 3.53 8.74
C LYS A 15 8.05 2.15 9.10
N ILE A 16 6.86 1.79 8.62
CA ILE A 16 6.24 0.50 8.90
C ILE A 16 7.07 -0.65 8.30
N LEU A 17 7.42 -0.55 7.01
CA LEU A 17 8.25 -1.55 6.33
C LEU A 17 9.65 -1.66 6.95
N SER A 18 10.22 -0.54 7.41
CA SER A 18 11.51 -0.54 8.12
C SER A 18 11.40 -1.25 9.47
N ALA A 19 10.30 -1.00 10.21
CA ALA A 19 10.04 -1.62 11.50
C ALA A 19 9.85 -3.14 11.40
N HIS A 20 9.47 -3.66 10.23
CA HIS A 20 9.30 -5.09 9.97
C HIS A 20 10.46 -5.69 9.14
N GLY A 21 11.53 -4.91 8.92
CA GLY A 21 12.74 -5.38 8.24
C GLY A 21 12.65 -5.55 6.72
N VAL A 22 11.51 -5.18 6.11
CA VAL A 22 11.25 -5.36 4.67
C VAL A 22 11.79 -4.18 3.85
N TRP A 23 11.91 -2.98 4.44
CA TRP A 23 12.43 -1.81 3.72
C TRP A 23 13.95 -1.89 3.46
N PRO A 24 14.44 -1.52 2.26
CA PRO A 24 15.87 -1.52 1.97
C PRO A 24 16.62 -0.45 2.79
N HIS A 25 17.69 -0.85 3.48
CA HIS A 25 18.51 0.04 4.30
C HIS A 25 19.99 0.00 3.90
N PRO A 26 20.69 1.16 3.96
CA PRO A 26 22.14 1.20 3.81
C PRO A 26 22.84 0.63 5.06
N ASN A 27 23.42 -0.56 4.88
CA ASN A 27 24.62 -1.16 5.48
C ASN A 27 24.84 -1.29 7.01
N ASN A 28 24.00 -0.78 7.92
CA ASN A 28 24.21 -0.99 9.36
C ASN A 28 23.40 -2.18 9.92
N PHE A 29 24.09 -3.14 10.56
CA PHE A 29 23.54 -4.38 11.15
C PHE A 29 22.83 -5.33 10.17
N VAL A 30 23.48 -5.60 9.03
CA VAL A 30 22.93 -6.40 7.92
C VAL A 30 22.44 -7.78 8.36
N ILE A 31 23.17 -8.48 9.24
CA ILE A 31 22.85 -9.87 9.62
C ILE A 31 21.61 -9.93 10.52
N LEU A 32 21.59 -9.17 11.63
CA LEU A 32 20.47 -9.20 12.59
C LEU A 32 19.15 -8.77 11.93
N ARG A 33 19.21 -7.76 11.06
CA ARG A 33 18.03 -7.30 10.31
C ARG A 33 17.55 -8.33 9.30
N LYS A 34 18.45 -9.01 8.60
CA LYS A 34 18.08 -10.12 7.70
C LYS A 34 17.44 -11.27 8.47
N LEU A 35 17.97 -11.64 9.64
CA LEU A 35 17.37 -12.67 10.49
C LEU A 35 15.97 -12.26 10.96
N TYR A 36 15.78 -11.01 11.37
CA TYR A 36 14.48 -10.48 11.75
C TYR A 36 13.49 -10.47 10.58
N MET A 37 13.91 -10.02 9.40
CA MET A 37 13.10 -10.06 8.18
C MET A 37 12.71 -11.50 7.81
N LEU A 38 13.65 -12.45 7.87
CA LEU A 38 13.36 -13.86 7.63
C LEU A 38 12.38 -14.42 8.66
N PHE A 39 12.51 -14.04 9.93
CA PHE A 39 11.56 -14.41 10.96
C PHE A 39 10.16 -13.85 10.67
N VAL A 40 10.05 -12.56 10.36
CA VAL A 40 8.78 -11.92 9.98
C VAL A 40 8.16 -12.66 8.78
N MET A 41 8.90 -12.85 7.69
CA MET A 41 8.38 -13.57 6.52
C MET A 41 8.00 -15.02 6.85
N TRP A 42 8.79 -15.71 7.66
CA TRP A 42 8.48 -17.06 8.13
C TRP A 42 7.14 -17.10 8.87
N THR A 43 6.86 -16.15 9.77
CA THR A 43 5.55 -16.08 10.44
C THR A 43 4.38 -15.91 9.46
N GLN A 44 4.59 -15.15 8.38
CA GLN A 44 3.55 -14.91 7.37
C GLN A 44 3.27 -16.16 6.53
N TYR A 45 4.33 -16.85 6.11
CA TYR A 45 4.23 -18.09 5.35
C TYR A 45 3.72 -19.26 6.21
N SER A 46 4.08 -19.32 7.50
CA SER A 46 3.54 -20.34 8.40
C SER A 46 2.04 -20.14 8.64
N PHE A 47 1.58 -18.89 8.78
CA PHE A 47 0.15 -18.59 8.88
C PHE A 47 -0.62 -19.06 7.64
N LEU A 48 -0.11 -18.75 6.45
CA LEU A 48 -0.70 -19.22 5.18
C LEU A 48 -0.72 -20.75 5.09
N LEU A 49 0.37 -21.41 5.48
CA LEU A 49 0.43 -22.87 5.48
C LEU A 49 -0.60 -23.49 6.43
N PHE A 50 -0.78 -22.89 7.61
CA PHE A 50 -1.76 -23.34 8.61
C PHE A 50 -3.20 -23.18 8.14
N GLU A 51 -3.51 -22.14 7.36
CA GLU A 51 -4.81 -21.99 6.68
C GLU A 51 -5.03 -23.10 5.65
N ILE A 52 -4.03 -23.38 4.80
CA ILE A 52 -4.12 -24.41 3.76
C ILE A 52 -4.32 -25.80 4.37
N ILE A 53 -3.55 -26.14 5.42
CA ILE A 53 -3.69 -27.41 6.13
C ILE A 53 -5.09 -27.53 6.75
N TYR A 54 -5.60 -26.45 7.34
CA TYR A 54 -6.95 -26.46 7.91
C TYR A 54 -8.00 -26.77 6.86
N ILE A 55 -7.99 -26.05 5.73
CA ILE A 55 -8.93 -26.24 4.63
C ILE A 55 -8.87 -27.67 4.07
N ALA A 56 -7.66 -28.24 3.97
CA ALA A 56 -7.50 -29.64 3.56
C ALA A 56 -8.13 -30.63 4.55
N ASN A 57 -8.06 -30.35 5.86
CA ASN A 57 -8.62 -31.22 6.90
C ASN A 57 -10.15 -31.12 6.99
N VAL A 58 -10.73 -29.95 6.73
CA VAL A 58 -12.19 -29.75 6.75
C VAL A 58 -12.81 -29.88 5.35
N TRP A 59 -12.07 -30.47 4.41
CA TRP A 59 -12.52 -30.62 3.03
C TRP A 59 -13.84 -31.40 2.95
N GLY A 60 -14.87 -30.77 2.38
CA GLY A 60 -16.23 -31.31 2.32
C GLY A 60 -17.23 -30.58 3.21
N ASP A 61 -16.78 -29.84 4.22
CA ASP A 61 -17.61 -28.91 4.98
C ASP A 61 -17.52 -27.51 4.36
N ILE A 62 -18.50 -27.16 3.53
CA ILE A 62 -18.53 -25.89 2.81
C ILE A 62 -18.54 -24.69 3.76
N ASP A 63 -19.17 -24.81 4.93
CA ASP A 63 -19.24 -23.71 5.90
C ASP A 63 -17.87 -23.47 6.53
N ALA A 64 -17.22 -24.53 7.03
CA ALA A 64 -15.88 -24.44 7.60
C ALA A 64 -14.81 -24.01 6.58
N VAL A 65 -14.90 -24.50 5.34
CA VAL A 65 -14.01 -24.08 4.24
C VAL A 65 -14.21 -22.61 3.91
N SER A 66 -15.45 -22.14 3.81
CA SER A 66 -15.78 -20.74 3.54
C SER A 66 -15.29 -19.80 4.66
N GLU A 67 -15.37 -20.26 5.92
CA GLU A 67 -14.83 -19.51 7.06
C GLU A 67 -13.30 -19.42 7.03
N ALA A 68 -12.58 -20.44 6.61
CA ALA A 68 -11.12 -20.37 6.48
C ALA A 68 -10.67 -19.63 5.20
N SER A 69 -11.46 -19.70 4.11
CA SER A 69 -11.08 -19.16 2.81
C SER A 69 -11.11 -17.63 2.72
N TYR A 70 -11.91 -16.94 3.54
CA TYR A 70 -12.03 -15.48 3.44
C TYR A 70 -10.75 -14.72 3.84
N LEU A 71 -9.85 -15.36 4.59
CA LEU A 71 -8.51 -14.85 4.94
C LEU A 71 -7.41 -15.41 4.04
N LEU A 72 -7.56 -16.65 3.58
CA LEU A 72 -6.57 -17.35 2.75
C LEU A 72 -6.09 -16.49 1.57
N PHE A 73 -7.01 -15.93 0.80
CA PHE A 73 -6.66 -15.13 -0.37
C PHE A 73 -5.90 -13.85 0.00
N THR A 74 -6.24 -13.23 1.12
CA THR A 74 -5.56 -12.03 1.63
C THR A 74 -4.16 -12.36 2.12
N GLN A 75 -4.01 -13.45 2.87
CA GLN A 75 -2.71 -13.89 3.35
C GLN A 75 -1.80 -14.36 2.20
N ALA A 76 -2.36 -15.05 1.20
CA ALA A 76 -1.64 -15.40 -0.02
C ALA A 76 -1.18 -14.15 -0.79
N SER A 77 -2.08 -13.17 -0.95
CA SER A 77 -1.78 -11.88 -1.58
C SER A 77 -0.67 -11.13 -0.86
N LEU A 78 -0.72 -11.12 0.48
CA LEU A 78 0.32 -10.52 1.30
C LEU A 78 1.68 -11.17 1.09
N CYS A 79 1.75 -12.50 1.15
CA CYS A 79 3.00 -13.24 1.00
C CYS A 79 3.61 -12.98 -0.38
N TYR A 80 2.79 -13.04 -1.42
CA TYR A 80 3.20 -12.70 -2.78
C TYR A 80 3.74 -11.27 -2.88
N LYS A 81 2.96 -10.27 -2.45
CA LYS A 81 3.33 -8.85 -2.55
C LYS A 81 4.60 -8.51 -1.76
N SER A 82 4.71 -9.03 -0.53
CA SER A 82 5.88 -8.78 0.32
C SER A 82 7.14 -9.37 -0.31
N THR A 83 7.04 -10.57 -0.88
CA THR A 83 8.14 -11.20 -1.61
C THR A 83 8.48 -10.45 -2.89
N ALA A 84 7.49 -10.07 -3.70
CA ALA A 84 7.69 -9.26 -4.90
C ALA A 84 8.36 -7.92 -4.58
N PHE A 85 7.94 -7.24 -3.49
CA PHE A 85 8.54 -5.99 -3.02
C PHE A 85 10.03 -6.17 -2.65
N MET A 86 10.39 -7.29 -1.99
CA MET A 86 11.78 -7.59 -1.64
C MET A 86 12.63 -7.97 -2.87
N VAL A 87 12.05 -8.68 -3.84
CA VAL A 87 12.73 -9.05 -5.09
C VAL A 87 13.00 -7.81 -5.94
N ASN A 88 12.01 -6.92 -6.06
CA ASN A 88 12.10 -5.68 -6.83
C ASN A 88 12.81 -4.52 -6.08
N LYS A 89 13.62 -4.85 -5.05
CA LYS A 89 14.33 -3.86 -4.24
C LYS A 89 15.21 -2.92 -5.06
N GLN A 90 15.79 -3.40 -6.18
CA GLN A 90 16.68 -2.58 -7.00
C GLN A 90 15.90 -1.52 -7.76
N SER A 91 14.79 -1.89 -8.39
CA SER A 91 13.87 -0.96 -9.05
C SER A 91 13.28 0.03 -8.04
N LEU A 92 12.95 -0.42 -6.82
CA LEU A 92 12.52 0.46 -5.74
C LEU A 92 13.60 1.51 -5.39
N LEU A 93 14.88 1.10 -5.28
CA LEU A 93 15.96 2.05 -5.01
C LEU A 93 16.13 3.07 -6.14
N GLU A 94 16.07 2.63 -7.40
CA GLU A 94 16.10 3.53 -8.55
C GLU A 94 14.92 4.52 -8.55
N LEU A 95 13.70 4.05 -8.24
CA LEU A 95 12.53 4.93 -8.08
C LEU A 95 12.73 5.98 -6.99
N LEU A 96 13.29 5.59 -5.84
CA LEU A 96 13.57 6.50 -4.73
C LEU A 96 14.63 7.55 -5.10
N GLU A 97 15.65 7.16 -5.85
CA GLU A 97 16.68 8.08 -6.37
C GLU A 97 16.09 9.08 -7.36
N ILE A 98 15.25 8.61 -8.29
CA ILE A 98 14.56 9.48 -9.24
C ILE A 98 13.63 10.46 -8.52
N MET A 99 12.87 10.03 -7.49
CA MET A 99 11.99 10.93 -6.72
C MET A 99 12.72 12.12 -6.09
N ASP A 100 13.95 11.91 -5.66
CA ASP A 100 14.79 12.92 -4.98
C ASP A 100 15.82 13.55 -5.95
N CYS A 101 15.67 13.40 -7.27
CA CYS A 101 16.58 14.02 -8.24
C CYS A 101 16.35 15.54 -8.38
N GLU A 102 17.38 16.26 -8.81
CA GLU A 102 17.36 17.73 -8.95
C GLU A 102 16.23 18.24 -9.86
N ILE A 103 15.84 17.46 -10.88
CA ILE A 103 14.77 17.83 -11.83
C ILE A 103 13.41 17.94 -11.12
N PHE A 104 13.20 17.18 -10.05
CA PHE A 104 11.95 17.15 -9.29
C PHE A 104 11.97 18.02 -8.03
N GLU A 105 13.02 18.82 -7.85
CA GLU A 105 13.07 19.80 -6.77
C GLU A 105 12.06 20.93 -7.02
N PRO A 106 11.27 21.31 -5.99
CA PRO A 106 10.33 22.40 -6.12
C PRO A 106 11.05 23.75 -6.24
N LYS A 107 10.92 24.38 -7.41
CA LYS A 107 11.50 25.71 -7.68
C LYS A 107 10.68 26.91 -7.19
N SER A 108 9.44 26.69 -6.73
CA SER A 108 8.54 27.74 -6.30
C SER A 108 7.65 27.30 -5.14
N ALA A 109 7.12 28.25 -4.38
CA ALA A 109 6.16 27.98 -3.31
C ALA A 109 4.87 27.30 -3.84
N GLU A 110 4.49 27.57 -5.09
CA GLU A 110 3.35 26.88 -5.71
C GLU A 110 3.67 25.41 -6.00
N HIS A 111 4.88 25.08 -6.46
CA HIS A 111 5.29 23.68 -6.65
C HIS A 111 5.31 22.92 -5.31
N GLU A 112 5.79 23.54 -4.24
CA GLU A 112 5.74 22.94 -2.89
C GLU A 112 4.30 22.69 -2.43
N LYS A 113 3.39 23.64 -2.69
CA LYS A 113 1.96 23.48 -2.38
C LYS A 113 1.33 22.32 -3.15
N ILE A 114 1.62 22.19 -4.45
CA ILE A 114 1.11 21.08 -5.28
C ILE A 114 1.58 19.74 -4.71
N LEU A 115 2.89 19.58 -4.46
CA LEU A 115 3.46 18.36 -3.88
C LEU A 115 2.84 18.05 -2.51
N ALA A 116 2.75 19.04 -1.62
CA ALA A 116 2.19 18.87 -0.30
C ALA A 116 0.69 18.53 -0.34
N ALA A 117 -0.07 19.08 -1.28
CA ALA A 117 -1.49 18.79 -1.46
C ALA A 117 -1.69 17.33 -1.90
N GLN A 118 -0.96 16.88 -2.93
CA GLN A 118 -1.06 15.51 -3.43
C GLN A 118 -0.58 14.49 -2.39
N ALA A 119 0.55 14.76 -1.73
CA ALA A 119 1.05 13.95 -0.63
C ALA A 119 0.05 13.86 0.53
N ARG A 120 -0.65 14.96 0.86
CA ARG A 120 -1.67 14.97 1.92
C ARG A 120 -2.90 14.17 1.54
N LYS A 121 -3.37 14.26 0.29
CA LYS A 121 -4.50 13.47 -0.22
C LYS A 121 -4.20 11.98 -0.08
N ILE A 122 -3.10 11.51 -0.64
CA ILE A 122 -2.75 10.08 -0.61
C ILE A 122 -2.49 9.59 0.82
N LYS A 123 -1.80 10.38 1.65
CA LYS A 123 -1.57 10.03 3.08
C LYS A 123 -2.85 9.91 3.89
N ARG A 124 -3.89 10.70 3.59
CA ARG A 124 -5.19 10.61 4.27
C ARG A 124 -5.92 9.34 3.85
N LEU A 125 -5.93 9.01 2.56
CA LEU A 125 -6.52 7.77 2.05
C LEU A 125 -5.82 6.53 2.61
N CYS A 126 -4.48 6.48 2.56
CA CYS A 126 -3.72 5.38 3.16
C CYS A 126 -3.88 5.31 4.68
N LEU A 127 -4.06 6.44 5.37
CA LEU A 127 -4.34 6.44 6.81
C LEU A 127 -5.72 5.86 7.10
N PHE A 128 -6.74 6.25 6.34
CA PHE A 128 -8.08 5.68 6.47
C PHE A 128 -8.04 4.16 6.28
N PHE A 129 -7.37 3.69 5.22
CA PHE A 129 -7.17 2.27 4.96
C PHE A 129 -6.46 1.56 6.12
N LEU A 130 -5.37 2.14 6.64
CA LEU A 130 -4.66 1.64 7.81
C LEU A 130 -5.56 1.52 9.03
N THR A 131 -6.32 2.58 9.35
CA THR A 131 -7.21 2.59 10.51
C THR A 131 -8.35 1.59 10.39
N SER A 132 -8.90 1.43 9.18
CA SER A 132 -9.98 0.46 8.94
C SER A 132 -9.46 -0.96 9.10
N ALA A 133 -8.29 -1.29 8.54
CA ALA A 133 -7.69 -2.62 8.70
C ALA A 133 -7.30 -2.94 10.14
N THR A 134 -6.71 -1.98 10.88
CA THR A 134 -6.41 -2.18 12.30
C THR A 134 -7.68 -2.39 13.11
N THR A 135 -8.76 -1.67 12.77
CA THR A 135 -10.07 -1.85 13.41
C THR A 135 -10.61 -3.25 13.14
N THR A 136 -10.52 -3.75 11.91
CA THR A 136 -10.88 -5.14 11.57
C THR A 136 -10.10 -6.15 12.41
N CYS A 137 -8.76 -5.99 12.49
CA CYS A 137 -7.92 -6.88 13.30
C CYS A 137 -8.28 -6.83 14.78
N THR A 138 -8.60 -5.64 15.32
CA THR A 138 -9.07 -5.52 16.70
C THR A 138 -10.41 -6.22 16.91
N LEU A 139 -11.37 -6.09 15.98
CA LEU A 139 -12.66 -6.76 16.08
C LEU A 139 -12.48 -8.29 16.07
N TRP A 140 -11.62 -8.82 15.19
CA TRP A 140 -11.28 -10.24 15.19
C TRP A 140 -10.63 -10.71 16.50
N ALA A 141 -9.74 -9.91 17.08
CA ALA A 141 -9.14 -10.19 18.38
C ALA A 141 -10.18 -10.39 19.49
N MET A 142 -11.27 -9.63 19.42
CA MET A 142 -12.32 -9.61 20.42
C MET A 142 -13.36 -10.71 20.23
N ILE A 143 -13.45 -11.35 19.06
CA ILE A 143 -14.46 -12.40 18.78
C ILE A 143 -14.52 -13.46 19.91
N PRO A 144 -13.39 -14.06 20.35
CA PRO A 144 -13.44 -15.08 21.40
C PRO A 144 -13.93 -14.59 22.78
N LEU A 145 -13.98 -13.28 23.01
CA LEU A 145 -14.48 -12.70 24.27
C LEU A 145 -15.99 -12.53 24.29
N PHE A 146 -16.62 -12.48 23.12
CA PHE A 146 -18.07 -12.31 22.96
C PHE A 146 -18.79 -13.60 22.55
N ASP A 147 -18.05 -14.61 22.12
CA ASP A 147 -18.59 -15.94 21.86
C ASP A 147 -18.94 -16.60 23.20
N ALA A 148 -20.23 -16.63 23.55
CA ALA A 148 -20.75 -17.06 24.84
C ALA A 148 -20.60 -18.57 25.11
N ALA A 149 -20.01 -19.32 24.17
CA ALA A 149 -19.65 -20.71 24.38
C ALA A 149 -18.50 -20.81 25.39
N SER A 150 -18.75 -21.52 26.49
CA SER A 150 -17.84 -21.83 27.61
C SER A 150 -16.49 -22.48 27.25
N LYS A 151 -16.12 -22.58 25.97
CA LYS A 151 -14.89 -23.18 25.47
C LYS A 151 -14.03 -22.09 24.83
N ARG A 152 -12.83 -21.88 25.39
CA ARG A 152 -11.76 -21.08 24.79
C ARG A 152 -11.60 -21.45 23.31
N SER A 153 -11.63 -20.44 22.43
CA SER A 153 -11.46 -20.57 20.99
C SER A 153 -10.39 -19.60 20.49
N PHE A 154 -9.70 -19.96 19.40
CA PHE A 154 -8.78 -19.04 18.74
C PHE A 154 -9.54 -18.02 17.88
N PRO A 155 -9.02 -16.79 17.69
CA PRO A 155 -9.62 -15.79 16.81
C PRO A 155 -9.84 -16.27 15.38
N PHE A 156 -8.91 -17.07 14.86
CA PHE A 156 -8.98 -17.61 13.51
C PHE A 156 -9.01 -19.14 13.51
N ARG A 157 -9.89 -19.69 12.67
CA ARG A 157 -10.03 -21.13 12.40
C ARG A 157 -8.94 -21.57 11.43
N ILE A 158 -7.74 -21.79 11.97
CA ILE A 158 -6.59 -22.33 11.24
C ILE A 158 -6.03 -23.55 11.96
N TRP A 159 -5.25 -24.36 11.26
CA TRP A 159 -4.60 -25.51 11.86
C TRP A 159 -3.47 -25.01 12.75
N MET A 160 -3.41 -25.51 13.98
CA MET A 160 -2.37 -25.14 14.93
C MET A 160 -1.79 -26.41 15.56
N PRO A 161 -0.48 -26.44 15.85
CA PRO A 161 0.14 -27.54 16.60
C PRO A 161 -0.25 -27.54 18.09
N VAL A 162 -1.00 -26.53 18.54
CA VAL A 162 -1.46 -26.32 19.92
C VAL A 162 -2.98 -26.31 19.99
N THR A 163 -3.54 -26.70 21.14
CA THR A 163 -5.00 -26.73 21.34
C THR A 163 -5.47 -25.57 22.23
N PRO A 164 -6.66 -25.01 21.97
CA PRO A 164 -7.16 -23.88 22.78
C PRO A 164 -7.68 -24.31 24.16
N LEU A 165 -7.68 -25.61 24.47
CA LEU A 165 -8.33 -26.20 25.65
C LEU A 165 -7.50 -26.11 26.94
N ARG A 166 -6.18 -25.94 26.85
CA ARG A 166 -5.26 -25.96 27.99
C ARG A 166 -4.32 -24.75 27.96
N SER A 167 -3.92 -24.28 29.15
CA SER A 167 -2.80 -23.34 29.28
C SER A 167 -1.49 -24.13 29.43
N PRO A 168 -0.36 -23.68 28.87
CA PRO A 168 -0.12 -22.39 28.20
C PRO A 168 -0.41 -22.38 26.68
N ASP A 169 -0.89 -23.50 26.12
CA ASP A 169 -1.12 -23.68 24.68
C ASP A 169 -2.05 -22.63 24.07
N TYR A 170 -3.13 -22.29 24.80
CA TYR A 170 -4.07 -21.25 24.40
C TYR A 170 -3.40 -19.88 24.27
N GLU A 171 -2.65 -19.46 25.28
CA GLU A 171 -2.01 -18.15 25.33
C GLU A 171 -0.96 -18.01 24.23
N LEU A 172 -0.19 -19.08 23.98
CA LEU A 172 0.81 -19.12 22.90
C LEU A 172 0.15 -19.05 21.52
N GLY A 173 -0.88 -19.86 21.27
CA GLY A 173 -1.59 -19.86 19.99
C GLY A 173 -2.31 -18.54 19.71
N TYR A 174 -2.96 -17.97 20.72
CA TYR A 174 -3.62 -16.68 20.63
C TYR A 174 -2.60 -15.56 20.32
N LEU A 175 -1.50 -15.51 21.07
CA LEU A 175 -0.45 -14.50 20.84
C LEU A 175 0.16 -14.61 19.44
N TYR A 176 0.43 -15.83 18.98
CA TYR A 176 0.93 -16.06 17.62
C TYR A 176 -0.04 -15.52 16.57
N GLN A 177 -1.32 -15.88 16.64
CA GLN A 177 -2.32 -15.43 15.66
C GLN A 177 -2.47 -13.91 15.67
N MET A 178 -2.51 -13.29 16.86
CA MET A 178 -2.64 -11.84 16.98
C MET A 178 -1.42 -11.09 16.45
N VAL A 179 -0.21 -11.50 16.82
CA VAL A 179 1.02 -10.88 16.31
C VAL A 179 1.10 -11.03 14.79
N SER A 180 0.79 -12.23 14.28
CA SER A 180 0.85 -12.52 12.85
C SER A 180 -0.12 -11.65 12.05
N ILE A 181 -1.39 -11.54 12.47
CA ILE A 181 -2.40 -10.78 11.73
C ILE A 181 -2.14 -9.26 11.73
N TYR A 182 -1.62 -8.70 12.82
CA TYR A 182 -1.24 -7.28 12.83
C TYR A 182 -0.06 -7.01 11.92
N ILE A 183 0.97 -7.87 11.95
CA ILE A 183 2.08 -7.79 11.01
C ILE A 183 1.55 -7.93 9.58
N SER A 184 0.61 -8.85 9.33
CA SER A 184 -0.04 -9.02 8.03
C SER A 184 -0.65 -7.71 7.54
N ALA A 185 -1.51 -7.10 8.35
CA ALA A 185 -2.19 -5.87 8.01
C ALA A 185 -1.21 -4.72 7.74
N PHE A 186 -0.18 -4.57 8.58
CA PHE A 186 0.82 -3.53 8.41
C PHE A 186 1.66 -3.69 7.15
N LEU A 187 2.14 -4.90 6.85
CA LEU A 187 2.89 -5.18 5.64
C LEU A 187 2.02 -4.96 4.38
N PHE A 188 0.81 -5.53 4.36
CA PHE A 188 -0.11 -5.44 3.24
C PHE A 188 -0.36 -3.99 2.83
N ILE A 189 -0.78 -3.18 3.80
CA ILE A 189 -1.14 -1.77 3.60
C ILE A 189 0.08 -0.95 3.22
N SER A 190 1.24 -1.23 3.81
CA SER A 190 2.43 -0.44 3.56
C SER A 190 3.00 -0.68 2.17
N VAL A 191 3.01 -1.93 1.69
CA VAL A 191 3.44 -2.25 0.31
C VAL A 191 2.54 -1.52 -0.70
N ASP A 192 1.22 -1.59 -0.52
CA ASP A 192 0.30 -0.89 -1.41
C ASP A 192 0.45 0.63 -1.34
N SER A 193 0.62 1.16 -0.13
CA SER A 193 0.82 2.59 0.10
C SER A 193 2.07 3.13 -0.60
N VAL A 194 3.13 2.33 -0.75
CA VAL A 194 4.32 2.72 -1.53
C VAL A 194 3.95 2.90 -3.00
N ALA A 195 3.34 1.88 -3.62
CA ALA A 195 3.00 1.90 -5.03
C ALA A 195 2.09 3.09 -5.39
N VAL A 196 1.00 3.26 -4.66
CA VAL A 196 0.03 4.34 -4.91
C VAL A 196 0.58 5.74 -4.60
N SER A 197 1.48 5.85 -3.61
CA SER A 197 2.15 7.13 -3.32
C SER A 197 3.15 7.51 -4.41
N MET A 198 3.80 6.53 -5.05
CA MET A 198 4.67 6.78 -6.21
C MET A 198 3.87 7.24 -7.41
N ILE A 199 2.74 6.58 -7.71
CA ILE A 199 1.82 7.02 -8.77
C ILE A 199 1.37 8.47 -8.54
N MET A 200 0.91 8.78 -7.31
CA MET A 200 0.47 10.14 -6.97
C MET A 200 1.60 11.17 -6.97
N PHE A 201 2.85 10.77 -6.74
CA PHE A 201 4.00 11.63 -6.95
C PHE A 201 4.18 11.97 -8.43
N GLY A 202 4.05 10.98 -9.32
CA GLY A 202 4.03 11.21 -10.77
C GLY A 202 2.94 12.21 -11.18
N CYS A 203 1.72 12.04 -10.67
CA CYS A 203 0.61 12.99 -10.88
C CYS A 203 0.96 14.41 -10.42
N ALA A 204 1.62 14.55 -9.26
CA ALA A 204 2.03 15.85 -8.74
C ALA A 204 3.08 16.53 -9.64
N GLN A 205 4.00 15.75 -10.23
CA GLN A 205 4.99 16.28 -11.15
C GLN A 205 4.38 16.72 -12.49
N LEU A 206 3.39 15.98 -13.00
CA LEU A 206 2.60 16.40 -14.18
C LEU A 206 1.84 17.71 -13.90
N GLU A 207 1.26 17.85 -12.71
CA GLU A 207 0.56 19.07 -12.29
C GLU A 207 1.51 20.29 -12.20
N ILE A 208 2.74 20.07 -11.74
CA ILE A 208 3.79 21.10 -11.79
C ILE A 208 4.14 21.49 -13.23
N ILE A 209 4.26 20.52 -14.16
CA ILE A 209 4.54 20.81 -15.57
C ILE A 209 3.41 21.63 -16.19
N MET A 210 2.15 21.30 -15.90
CA MET A 210 1.00 22.09 -16.36
C MET A 210 1.05 23.53 -15.85
N ASP A 211 1.34 23.74 -14.56
CA ASP A 211 1.49 25.08 -13.97
C ASP A 211 2.63 25.88 -14.61
N LYS A 212 3.77 25.24 -14.92
CA LYS A 212 4.88 25.88 -15.65
C LYS A 212 4.47 26.29 -17.06
N ILE A 213 3.76 25.43 -17.79
CA ILE A 213 3.30 25.72 -19.16
C ILE A 213 2.30 26.89 -19.18
N GLN A 214 1.39 26.95 -18.21
CA GLN A 214 0.42 28.05 -18.10
C GLN A 214 1.07 29.41 -17.82
N LYS A 215 2.30 29.44 -17.30
CA LYS A 215 3.07 30.66 -17.03
C LYS A 215 3.90 31.15 -18.22
N ILE A 216 3.87 30.44 -19.35
CA ILE A 216 4.52 30.89 -20.59
C ILE A 216 3.87 32.20 -21.04
N LYS A 217 4.69 33.23 -21.26
CA LYS A 217 4.20 34.58 -21.60
C LYS A 217 3.86 34.68 -23.07
N TYR A 218 2.78 35.38 -23.41
CA TYR A 218 2.47 35.69 -24.80
C TYR A 218 3.53 36.64 -25.40
N VAL A 219 3.92 36.39 -26.64
CA VAL A 219 4.87 37.23 -27.38
C VAL A 219 4.05 38.18 -28.25
N PHE A 220 4.02 39.47 -27.90
CA PHE A 220 3.33 40.48 -28.70
C PHE A 220 4.18 40.92 -29.88
N GLU A 221 3.52 41.14 -31.01
CA GLU A 221 4.10 41.63 -32.25
C GLU A 221 4.04 43.18 -32.27
N SER A 222 4.64 43.84 -31.27
CA SER A 222 4.72 45.31 -31.24
C SER A 222 6.10 45.81 -31.68
N ALA A 223 6.10 46.82 -32.56
CA ALA A 223 7.30 47.35 -33.22
C ALA A 223 8.29 48.06 -32.27
N ASP A 224 7.88 48.42 -31.06
CA ASP A 224 8.61 49.36 -30.18
C ASP A 224 9.73 48.73 -29.33
N SER A 225 9.95 47.41 -29.35
CA SER A 225 11.06 46.82 -28.58
C SER A 225 11.39 45.37 -28.99
N GLU A 226 12.13 45.22 -30.08
CA GLU A 226 12.73 43.94 -30.50
C GLU A 226 13.56 43.24 -29.40
N GLU A 227 14.16 44.01 -28.49
CA GLU A 227 15.00 43.48 -27.41
C GLU A 227 14.16 42.76 -26.33
N LYS A 228 13.09 43.38 -25.82
CA LYS A 228 12.12 42.71 -24.92
C LYS A 228 11.49 41.48 -25.55
N ARG A 229 11.21 41.51 -26.86
CA ARG A 229 10.67 40.36 -27.59
C ARG A 229 11.64 39.18 -27.55
N ARG A 230 12.93 39.42 -27.84
CA ARG A 230 13.98 38.38 -27.76
C ARG A 230 14.15 37.86 -26.34
N GLU A 231 14.09 38.73 -25.34
CA GLU A 231 14.18 38.33 -23.93
C GLU A 231 13.02 37.41 -23.52
N ILE A 232 11.77 37.75 -23.85
CA ILE A 232 10.59 36.91 -23.56
C ILE A 232 10.70 35.56 -24.27
N ILE A 233 11.10 35.54 -25.56
CA ILE A 233 11.31 34.30 -26.31
C ILE A 233 12.37 33.43 -25.63
N LYS A 234 13.49 34.02 -25.22
CA LYS A 234 14.58 33.30 -24.54
C LYS A 234 14.08 32.67 -23.24
N ILE A 235 13.39 33.44 -22.40
CA ILE A 235 12.82 32.96 -21.13
C ILE A 235 11.80 31.83 -21.37
N ASN A 236 10.87 32.02 -22.32
CA ASN A 236 9.88 31.00 -22.66
C ASN A 236 10.53 29.70 -23.17
N ASN A 237 11.57 29.81 -24.00
CA ASN A 237 12.32 28.65 -24.48
C ASN A 237 13.03 27.91 -23.35
N GLU A 238 13.64 28.64 -22.39
CA GLU A 238 14.26 28.04 -21.21
C GLU A 238 13.22 27.28 -20.36
N TYR A 239 12.06 27.87 -20.10
CA TYR A 239 10.95 27.19 -19.41
C TYR A 239 10.46 25.95 -20.16
N LEU A 240 10.28 26.04 -21.49
CA LEU A 240 9.82 24.93 -22.29
C LEU A 240 10.82 23.75 -22.29
N VAL A 241 12.12 24.05 -22.43
CA VAL A 241 13.18 23.03 -22.34
C VAL A 241 13.18 22.35 -20.97
N GLU A 242 12.97 23.11 -19.89
CA GLU A 242 12.84 22.54 -18.55
C GLU A 242 11.60 21.63 -18.43
N CYS A 243 10.44 22.08 -18.92
CA CYS A 243 9.21 21.28 -18.91
C CYS A 243 9.38 19.97 -19.68
N ILE A 244 10.02 20.00 -20.86
CA ILE A 244 10.28 18.81 -21.67
C ILE A 244 11.17 17.82 -20.91
N LYS A 245 12.28 18.30 -20.31
CA LYS A 245 13.18 17.43 -19.52
C LYS A 245 12.48 16.83 -18.31
N GLN A 246 11.67 17.63 -17.61
CA GLN A 246 10.90 17.14 -16.47
C GLN A 246 9.86 16.11 -16.92
N HIS A 247 9.14 16.36 -18.00
CA HIS A 247 8.15 15.44 -18.55
C HIS A 247 8.75 14.09 -18.96
N GLN A 248 9.88 14.10 -19.68
CA GLN A 248 10.62 12.88 -20.04
C GLN A 248 11.07 12.09 -18.80
N THR A 249 11.46 12.81 -17.73
CA THR A 249 11.85 12.17 -16.46
C THR A 249 10.63 11.57 -15.74
N VAL A 250 9.47 12.24 -15.80
CA VAL A 250 8.21 11.72 -15.24
C VAL A 250 7.75 10.49 -16.00
N GLU A 251 7.82 10.49 -17.33
CA GLU A 251 7.50 9.33 -18.17
C GLU A 251 8.36 8.13 -17.80
N ARG A 252 9.69 8.31 -17.73
CA ARG A 252 10.61 7.25 -17.26
C ARG A 252 10.26 6.75 -15.86
N PHE A 253 9.93 7.67 -14.94
CA PHE A 253 9.56 7.33 -13.58
C PHE A 253 8.27 6.49 -13.52
N ILE A 254 7.25 6.87 -14.28
CA ILE A 254 5.97 6.15 -14.37
C ILE A 254 6.18 4.78 -15.01
N GLN A 255 6.95 4.69 -16.09
CA GLN A 255 7.27 3.41 -16.73
C GLN A 255 7.97 2.46 -15.75
N LEU A 256 8.96 2.96 -15.00
CA LEU A 256 9.65 2.16 -13.99
C LEU A 256 8.70 1.76 -12.83
N CYS A 257 7.76 2.63 -12.45
CA CYS A 257 6.72 2.28 -11.47
C CYS A 257 5.84 1.14 -12.00
N GLU A 258 5.39 1.23 -13.25
CA GLU A 258 4.59 0.21 -13.92
C GLU A 258 5.37 -1.11 -13.98
N ASP A 259 6.60 -1.12 -14.50
CA ASP A 259 7.44 -2.31 -14.58
C ASP A 259 7.68 -2.95 -13.20
N THR A 260 7.74 -2.13 -12.14
CA THR A 260 7.96 -2.60 -10.76
C THR A 260 6.69 -3.19 -10.12
N TYR A 261 5.52 -2.63 -10.41
CA TYR A 261 4.28 -2.92 -9.66
C TYR A 261 3.14 -3.51 -10.51
N HIS A 262 3.22 -3.58 -11.84
CA HIS A 262 2.12 -4.04 -12.71
C HIS A 262 1.60 -5.43 -12.30
N ALA A 263 2.48 -6.39 -12.07
CA ALA A 263 2.10 -7.74 -11.66
C ALA A 263 1.42 -7.75 -10.27
N ASN A 264 1.88 -6.89 -9.36
CA ASN A 264 1.27 -6.74 -8.03
C ASN A 264 -0.11 -6.09 -8.11
N ILE A 265 -0.28 -5.07 -8.96
CA ILE A 265 -1.55 -4.39 -9.18
C ILE A 265 -2.54 -5.35 -9.84
N PHE A 266 -2.12 -6.11 -10.86
CA PHE A 266 -2.95 -7.11 -11.52
C PHE A 266 -3.45 -8.18 -10.54
N PHE A 267 -2.55 -8.77 -9.76
CA PHE A 267 -2.91 -9.76 -8.74
C PHE A 267 -3.83 -9.15 -7.66
N GLN A 268 -3.59 -7.90 -7.28
CA GLN A 268 -4.44 -7.21 -6.33
C GLN A 268 -5.86 -7.02 -6.88
N LEU A 269 -6.01 -6.49 -8.09
CA LEU A 269 -7.33 -6.21 -8.68
C LEU A 269 -8.15 -7.49 -8.86
N THR A 270 -7.50 -8.55 -9.33
CA THR A 270 -8.15 -9.87 -9.51
C THR A 270 -8.45 -10.56 -8.18
N GLY A 271 -7.48 -10.60 -7.26
CA GLY A 271 -7.62 -11.23 -5.95
C GLY A 271 -8.66 -10.54 -5.06
N THR A 272 -8.79 -9.21 -5.15
CA THR A 272 -9.78 -8.45 -4.37
C THR A 272 -11.20 -8.87 -4.69
N VAL A 273 -11.49 -9.21 -5.95
CA VAL A 273 -12.83 -9.70 -6.34
C VAL A 273 -13.13 -11.00 -5.60
N ALA A 274 -12.20 -11.95 -5.60
CA ALA A 274 -12.38 -13.22 -4.89
C ALA A 274 -12.59 -12.99 -3.39
N ILE A 275 -11.80 -12.10 -2.78
CA ILE A 275 -11.92 -11.71 -1.37
C ILE A 275 -13.30 -11.12 -1.07
N ILE A 276 -13.74 -10.11 -1.83
CA ILE A 276 -15.04 -9.46 -1.63
C ILE A 276 -16.19 -10.46 -1.79
N CYS A 277 -16.13 -11.33 -2.79
CA CYS A 277 -17.15 -12.37 -2.99
C CYS A 277 -17.24 -13.33 -1.80
N ASN A 278 -16.10 -13.80 -1.27
CA ASN A 278 -16.07 -14.67 -0.09
C ASN A 278 -16.61 -13.93 1.14
N ILE A 279 -16.22 -12.67 1.36
CA ILE A 279 -16.73 -11.86 2.47
C ILE A 279 -18.25 -11.67 2.34
N GLY A 280 -18.76 -11.34 1.15
CA GLY A 280 -20.18 -11.15 0.91
C GLY A 280 -21.00 -12.42 1.16
N LEU A 281 -20.47 -13.59 0.78
CA LEU A 281 -21.08 -14.87 1.10
C LEU A 281 -21.12 -15.10 2.62
N ARG A 282 -20.02 -14.86 3.34
CA ARG A 282 -19.95 -15.02 4.81
C ARG A 282 -20.90 -14.08 5.54
N ILE A 283 -20.97 -12.81 5.14
CA ILE A 283 -21.92 -11.82 5.70
C ILE A 283 -23.37 -12.30 5.56
N SER A 284 -23.68 -13.05 4.49
CA SER A 284 -25.03 -13.57 4.24
C SER A 284 -25.41 -14.77 5.11
N ILE A 285 -24.43 -15.43 5.74
CA ILE A 285 -24.61 -16.63 6.58
C ILE A 285 -24.49 -16.29 8.07
N VAL A 286 -23.60 -15.39 8.43
CA VAL A 286 -23.31 -15.01 9.82
C VAL A 286 -24.50 -14.32 10.48
N GLU A 287 -24.70 -14.59 11.77
CA GLU A 287 -25.76 -13.98 12.57
C GLU A 287 -25.69 -12.44 12.53
N PRO A 288 -26.79 -11.75 12.15
CA PRO A 288 -26.87 -10.30 12.19
C PRO A 288 -26.59 -9.75 13.59
N ASN A 289 -25.93 -8.59 13.66
CA ASN A 289 -25.55 -7.90 14.91
C ASN A 289 -24.49 -8.61 15.79
N SER A 290 -23.87 -9.69 15.31
CA SER A 290 -22.70 -10.29 15.99
C SER A 290 -21.43 -9.45 15.77
N VAL A 291 -20.44 -9.60 16.66
CA VAL A 291 -19.10 -8.98 16.47
C VAL A 291 -18.45 -9.46 15.16
N GLN A 292 -18.67 -10.73 14.81
CA GLN A 292 -18.20 -11.31 13.55
C GLN A 292 -18.82 -10.59 12.35
N PHE A 293 -20.12 -10.33 12.36
CA PHE A 293 -20.81 -9.57 11.30
C PHE A 293 -20.21 -8.17 11.10
N PHE A 294 -20.04 -7.40 12.18
CA PHE A 294 -19.43 -6.07 12.09
C PHE A 294 -17.97 -6.11 11.62
N SER A 295 -17.21 -7.12 12.06
CA SER A 295 -15.82 -7.32 11.61
C SER A 295 -15.74 -7.59 10.11
N MET A 296 -16.64 -8.42 9.57
CA MET A 296 -16.70 -8.75 8.14
C MET A 296 -17.18 -7.56 7.31
N LEU A 297 -18.15 -6.78 7.81
CA LEU A 297 -18.59 -5.56 7.14
C LEU A 297 -17.44 -4.54 7.04
N ASN A 298 -16.73 -4.29 8.14
CA ASN A 298 -15.57 -3.39 8.14
C ASN A 298 -14.44 -3.92 7.25
N TYR A 299 -14.25 -5.23 7.20
CA TYR A 299 -13.31 -5.88 6.29
C TYR A 299 -13.69 -5.70 4.81
N MET A 300 -14.98 -5.79 4.47
CA MET A 300 -15.49 -5.51 3.12
C MET A 300 -15.22 -4.05 2.74
N VAL A 301 -15.51 -3.10 3.65
CA VAL A 301 -15.19 -1.68 3.46
C VAL A 301 -13.69 -1.47 3.27
N THR A 302 -12.85 -2.17 4.04
CA THR A 302 -11.38 -2.13 3.93
C THR A 302 -10.94 -2.51 2.50
N MET A 303 -11.43 -3.65 2.00
CA MET A 303 -11.07 -4.17 0.67
C MET A 303 -11.62 -3.32 -0.49
N LEU A 304 -12.86 -2.82 -0.37
CA LEU A 304 -13.44 -1.89 -1.34
C LEU A 304 -12.66 -0.56 -1.39
N SER A 305 -12.25 -0.04 -0.23
CA SER A 305 -11.47 1.19 -0.15
C SER A 305 -10.10 1.03 -0.82
N GLN A 306 -9.48 -0.15 -0.68
CA GLN A 306 -8.22 -0.46 -1.35
C GLN A 306 -8.38 -0.51 -2.87
N LEU A 307 -9.43 -1.18 -3.36
CA LEU A 307 -9.74 -1.21 -4.79
C LEU A 307 -9.97 0.21 -5.33
N PHE A 308 -10.78 1.00 -4.64
CA PHE A 308 -11.02 2.40 -4.96
C PHE A 308 -9.71 3.20 -5.03
N LEU A 309 -8.80 3.01 -4.07
CA LEU A 309 -7.55 3.74 -4.00
C LEU A 309 -6.68 3.50 -5.24
N TYR A 310 -6.53 2.24 -5.68
CA TYR A 310 -5.81 1.91 -6.91
C TYR A 310 -6.48 2.52 -8.15
N CYS A 311 -7.80 2.35 -8.30
CA CYS A 311 -8.53 2.89 -9.44
C CYS A 311 -8.48 4.42 -9.49
N TRP A 312 -8.60 5.08 -8.33
CA TRP A 312 -8.52 6.53 -8.20
C TRP A 312 -7.13 7.06 -8.61
N CYS A 313 -6.05 6.44 -8.12
CA CYS A 313 -4.69 6.86 -8.50
C CYS A 313 -4.44 6.67 -10.00
N GLY A 314 -4.91 5.57 -10.59
CA GLY A 314 -4.84 5.35 -12.03
C GLY A 314 -5.61 6.40 -12.82
N HIS A 315 -6.84 6.71 -12.39
CA HIS A 315 -7.67 7.75 -13.02
C HIS A 315 -7.03 9.14 -12.95
N GLU A 316 -6.51 9.53 -11.79
CA GLU A 316 -5.79 10.79 -11.59
C GLU A 316 -4.53 10.89 -12.47
N LEU A 317 -3.88 9.77 -12.77
CA LEU A 317 -2.74 9.72 -13.67
C LEU A 317 -3.17 9.91 -15.13
N THR A 318 -4.26 9.27 -15.58
CA THR A 318 -4.75 9.36 -16.96
C THR A 318 -5.30 10.74 -17.32
N ILE A 319 -5.88 11.46 -16.36
CA ILE A 319 -6.46 12.79 -16.61
C ILE A 319 -5.42 13.89 -16.80
N ARG A 320 -4.22 13.74 -16.23
CA ARG A 320 -3.16 14.77 -16.23
C ARG A 320 -2.21 14.60 -17.41
#